data_AF-A0A9C9Z604-F1
#
_entry.id   AF-A0A9C9Z604-F1
#
_cell.length_a   1.000
_cell.length_b   1.000
_cell.length_c   1.000
_cell.angle_alpha   90.00
_cell.angle_beta   90.00
_cell.angle_gamma   90.00
#
_symmetry.space_group_name_H-M   'P 1'
#
loop_
_entity.id
_entity.type
_entity.pdbx_description
1 polymer ?
#
loop_
_entity_poly.entity_id
_entity_poly.type
_entity_poly.pdbx_seq_one_letter_code
_entity_poly.pdbx_strand_id
1 'polypeptide(L)'
;MNEFDTDGRYRTLSPSQILSWVEDDSQIMRLRADRDVIPGGYMAAALPALVDWSASDPHGDPAFIVLRHVNYGGNPFDKSTVLHNVRVPLDGLESAELTLVPFGEGGRLGPLQHVQLRFIFKAGKEPLLMDLAGAETGSDPHIQDLVFGWVSWRRPEIDWDLRTGMDDDAQVYWLSLRAFAGSQMFLEDALEGRDWFSYPLRLPGGSQGLAELLKSTVTLGDGVARDTLARMLKGGEAAWLKHPPPDGDAGQDIYSQWNELFEHIKAADPQALAPVHLPSDQDTYHPLVRSCATMARYAVLLTVKRLVANGQTEGVVLDKLPEPLLGSTEVWMKALAHTSLSGLFLRAPLVMRYVMRHRESVPPDLPAELDAVGLLQRRNGKRYRIHYSHKGTTPYGPALFI
;
A
#
# COMPACT_ATOMS: atom_id res chain seq x y z
N MET A 1 -37.79 7.24 4.21
CA MET A 1 -36.57 7.95 3.73
C MET A 1 -36.21 7.23 2.46
N ASN A 2 -36.41 7.88 1.31
CA ASN A 2 -36.44 7.22 0.00
C ASN A 2 -35.09 6.55 -0.32
N GLU A 3 -35.16 5.32 -0.83
CA GLU A 3 -34.04 4.63 -1.49
C GLU A 3 -33.47 5.57 -2.55
N PHE A 4 -32.18 5.88 -2.39
CA PHE A 4 -31.49 6.87 -3.16
C PHE A 4 -31.45 6.47 -4.63
N ASP A 5 -31.88 7.41 -5.47
CA ASP A 5 -31.48 7.61 -6.85
C ASP A 5 -29.94 7.72 -6.91
N THR A 6 -29.25 6.57 -6.94
CA THR A 6 -27.78 6.47 -6.97
C THR A 6 -27.19 6.46 -8.37
N ASP A 7 -28.02 6.36 -9.41
CA ASP A 7 -27.59 6.08 -10.79
C ASP A 7 -26.86 7.25 -11.47
N GLY A 8 -26.89 8.46 -10.89
CA GLY A 8 -26.17 9.64 -11.41
C GLY A 8 -24.89 10.03 -10.67
N ARG A 9 -24.58 9.43 -9.51
CA ARG A 9 -23.50 9.94 -8.64
C ARG A 9 -22.14 9.30 -8.91
N TYR A 10 -22.14 8.01 -9.28
CA TYR A 10 -20.91 7.24 -9.45
C TYR A 10 -20.80 6.68 -10.87
N ARG A 11 -19.56 6.60 -11.37
CA ARG A 11 -19.23 5.88 -12.60
C ARG A 11 -18.68 4.52 -12.19
N THR A 12 -19.48 3.47 -12.32
CA THR A 12 -19.06 2.10 -12.02
C THR A 12 -18.32 1.49 -13.21
N LEU A 13 -17.09 1.04 -13.00
CA LEU A 13 -16.23 0.48 -14.05
C LEU A 13 -16.67 -0.94 -14.42
N SER A 14 -16.74 -1.25 -15.72
CA SER A 14 -17.16 -2.57 -16.19
C SER A 14 -16.09 -3.64 -15.97
N PRO A 15 -16.48 -4.93 -15.87
CA PRO A 15 -15.52 -6.04 -15.85
C PRO A 15 -14.57 -6.00 -17.03
N SER A 16 -15.05 -5.69 -18.23
CA SER A 16 -14.22 -5.53 -19.44
C SER A 16 -13.21 -4.38 -19.34
N GLN A 17 -13.60 -3.25 -18.73
CA GLN A 17 -12.67 -2.14 -18.45
C GLN A 17 -11.60 -2.57 -17.44
N ILE A 18 -11.98 -3.33 -16.41
CA ILE A 18 -11.02 -3.83 -15.41
C ILE A 18 -10.08 -4.87 -16.04
N LEU A 19 -10.61 -5.79 -16.83
CA LEU A 19 -9.85 -6.83 -17.55
C LEU A 19 -8.85 -6.23 -18.53
N SER A 20 -9.27 -5.26 -19.34
CA SER A 20 -8.36 -4.64 -20.31
C SER A 20 -7.15 -4.00 -19.64
N TRP A 21 -7.27 -3.52 -18.41
CA TRP A 21 -6.13 -2.99 -17.64
C TRP A 21 -5.25 -4.07 -17.01
N VAL A 22 -5.83 -5.24 -16.73
CA VAL A 22 -5.08 -6.41 -16.26
C VAL A 22 -4.29 -7.04 -17.41
N GLU A 23 -4.74 -6.89 -18.65
CA GLU A 23 -4.13 -7.54 -19.82
C GLU A 23 -3.23 -6.63 -20.67
N ASP A 24 -3.50 -5.32 -20.74
CA ASP A 24 -2.74 -4.39 -21.58
C ASP A 24 -1.86 -3.46 -20.75
N ASP A 25 -0.54 -3.69 -20.84
CA ASP A 25 0.48 -2.92 -20.13
C ASP A 25 0.60 -1.46 -20.56
N SER A 26 0.03 -1.09 -21.71
CA SER A 26 0.07 0.26 -22.26
C SER A 26 -1.11 1.15 -21.82
N GLN A 27 -2.12 0.58 -21.16
CA GLN A 27 -3.29 1.34 -20.72
C GLN A 27 -2.98 2.18 -19.47
N ILE A 28 -3.49 3.42 -19.47
CA ILE A 28 -3.43 4.33 -18.34
C ILE A 28 -4.83 4.49 -17.76
N MET A 29 -4.97 4.35 -16.44
CA MET A 29 -6.25 4.62 -15.78
C MET A 29 -6.30 6.04 -15.22
N ARG A 30 -7.10 6.90 -15.85
CA ARG A 30 -7.45 8.21 -15.26
C ARG A 30 -8.75 8.10 -14.49
N LEU A 31 -8.66 8.23 -13.17
CA LEU A 31 -9.75 7.99 -12.24
C LEU A 31 -10.04 9.23 -11.39
N ARG A 32 -11.32 9.43 -11.07
CA ARG A 32 -11.83 10.39 -10.11
C ARG A 32 -12.10 9.69 -8.79
N ALA A 33 -11.36 10.02 -7.74
CA ALA A 33 -11.47 9.38 -6.43
C ALA A 33 -12.85 9.55 -5.78
N ASP A 34 -13.59 10.60 -6.15
CA ASP A 34 -14.92 10.91 -5.64
C ASP A 34 -16.07 10.32 -6.47
N ARG A 35 -15.79 9.75 -7.65
CA ARG A 35 -16.82 9.36 -8.61
C ARG A 35 -16.65 7.95 -9.17
N ASP A 36 -15.41 7.55 -9.46
CA ASP A 36 -15.15 6.31 -10.16
C ASP A 36 -15.00 5.17 -9.16
N VAL A 37 -15.82 4.14 -9.34
CA VAL A 37 -15.91 3.00 -8.43
C VAL A 37 -15.80 1.70 -9.20
N ILE A 38 -15.27 0.66 -8.55
CA ILE A 38 -15.34 -0.71 -9.07
C ILE A 38 -16.68 -1.36 -8.66
N PRO A 39 -17.06 -2.52 -9.23
CA PRO A 39 -18.19 -3.29 -8.74
C PRO A 39 -18.12 -3.48 -7.21
N GLY A 40 -19.24 -3.20 -6.52
CA GLY A 40 -19.29 -3.13 -5.05
C GLY A 40 -19.15 -1.72 -4.47
N GLY A 41 -18.89 -0.70 -5.28
CA GLY A 41 -18.95 0.72 -4.90
C GLY A 41 -17.67 1.29 -4.27
N TYR A 42 -16.57 0.53 -4.27
CA TYR A 42 -15.29 0.95 -3.70
C TYR A 42 -14.52 1.86 -4.67
N MET A 43 -13.80 2.85 -4.14
CA MET A 43 -13.06 3.84 -4.93
C MET A 43 -12.08 3.15 -5.87
N ALA A 44 -12.27 3.26 -7.19
CA ALA A 44 -11.34 2.70 -8.16
C ALA A 44 -9.95 3.35 -8.05
N ALA A 45 -9.94 4.64 -7.70
CA ALA A 45 -8.72 5.41 -7.44
C ALA A 45 -7.84 4.80 -6.35
N ALA A 46 -8.38 3.93 -5.47
CA ALA A 46 -7.70 3.25 -4.37
C ALA A 46 -7.43 1.76 -4.63
N LEU A 47 -7.53 1.30 -5.89
CA LEU A 47 -7.15 -0.05 -6.30
C LEU A 47 -5.77 -0.45 -5.75
N PRO A 48 -5.60 -1.67 -5.21
CA PRO A 48 -4.32 -2.14 -4.72
C PRO A 48 -3.30 -2.27 -5.86
N ALA A 49 -2.02 -2.10 -5.52
CA ALA A 49 -0.93 -2.50 -6.40
C ALA A 49 -0.96 -4.02 -6.62
N LEU A 50 -0.80 -4.45 -7.87
CA LEU A 50 -0.73 -5.86 -8.26
C LEU A 50 0.60 -6.13 -8.94
N VAL A 51 1.07 -7.36 -8.87
CA VAL A 51 2.23 -7.81 -9.64
C VAL A 51 1.72 -8.57 -10.85
N ASP A 52 2.21 -8.20 -12.03
CA ASP A 52 2.11 -9.07 -13.20
C ASP A 52 3.28 -10.05 -13.20
N TRP A 53 3.06 -11.22 -12.63
CA TRP A 53 4.07 -12.28 -12.57
C TRP A 53 4.41 -12.84 -13.95
N SER A 54 3.47 -12.85 -14.89
CA SER A 54 3.69 -13.37 -16.24
C SER A 54 4.57 -12.46 -17.08
N ALA A 55 4.49 -11.15 -16.85
CA ALA A 55 5.34 -10.15 -17.47
C ALA A 55 6.62 -9.86 -16.67
N SER A 56 6.80 -10.45 -15.48
CA SER A 56 7.98 -10.25 -14.62
C SER A 56 9.04 -11.33 -14.82
N ASP A 57 10.31 -11.00 -14.55
CA ASP A 57 11.40 -11.97 -14.46
C ASP A 57 12.25 -11.68 -13.21
N PRO A 58 11.82 -12.10 -12.01
CA PRO A 58 12.49 -11.75 -10.75
C PRO A 58 13.82 -12.50 -10.54
N HIS A 59 14.15 -13.48 -11.39
CA HIS A 59 15.38 -14.29 -11.30
C HIS A 59 16.26 -14.17 -12.55
N GLY A 60 15.84 -13.38 -13.54
CA GLY A 60 16.57 -13.14 -14.79
C GLY A 60 17.82 -12.27 -14.64
N ASP A 61 18.46 -12.02 -15.78
CA ASP A 61 19.62 -11.12 -15.89
C ASP A 61 19.43 -10.16 -17.09
N PRO A 62 18.94 -8.92 -16.87
CA PRO A 62 18.65 -8.31 -15.57
C PRO A 62 17.28 -8.74 -14.99
N ALA A 63 17.22 -8.88 -13.66
CA ALA A 63 15.99 -9.21 -12.94
C ALA A 63 15.06 -8.00 -12.74
N PHE A 64 13.75 -8.19 -12.92
CA PHE A 64 12.75 -7.12 -12.79
C PHE A 64 11.36 -7.62 -12.38
N ILE A 65 10.52 -6.69 -11.91
CA ILE A 65 9.11 -6.92 -11.58
C ILE A 65 8.24 -5.89 -12.31
N VAL A 66 7.13 -6.31 -12.89
CA VAL A 66 6.10 -5.42 -13.44
C VAL A 66 5.02 -5.19 -12.37
N LEU A 67 4.91 -3.93 -11.93
CA LEU A 67 3.89 -3.49 -10.98
C LEU A 67 2.76 -2.79 -11.73
N ARG A 68 1.53 -3.22 -11.48
CA ARG A 68 0.32 -2.55 -11.93
C ARG A 68 -0.18 -1.59 -10.86
N HIS A 69 -0.89 -0.57 -11.32
CA HIS A 69 -1.61 0.41 -10.49
C HIS A 69 -0.71 1.34 -9.66
N VAL A 70 0.46 1.70 -10.20
CA VAL A 70 1.33 2.70 -9.56
C VAL A 70 0.74 4.09 -9.79
N ASN A 71 0.45 4.81 -8.72
CA ASN A 71 -0.06 6.18 -8.80
C ASN A 71 1.06 7.16 -9.18
N TYR A 72 0.92 7.79 -10.33
CA TYR A 72 1.83 8.82 -10.81
C TYR A 72 1.05 9.85 -11.63
N GLY A 73 0.98 11.10 -11.15
CA GLY A 73 0.22 12.15 -11.79
C GLY A 73 -1.25 12.20 -11.38
N GLY A 74 -1.99 13.09 -12.04
CA GLY A 74 -3.33 13.49 -11.63
C GLY A 74 -3.34 14.89 -11.01
N ASN A 75 -4.48 15.27 -10.47
CA ASN A 75 -4.69 16.56 -9.85
C ASN A 75 -5.50 16.37 -8.55
N PRO A 76 -4.89 16.61 -7.37
CA PRO A 76 -5.57 16.44 -6.09
C PRO A 76 -6.73 17.42 -5.90
N PHE A 77 -6.67 18.62 -6.49
CA PHE A 77 -7.78 19.59 -6.45
C PHE A 77 -9.01 19.09 -7.22
N ASP A 78 -8.77 18.45 -8.36
CA ASP A 78 -9.82 17.79 -9.14
C ASP A 78 -10.04 16.34 -8.68
N LYS A 79 -9.47 15.91 -7.55
CA LYS A 79 -9.56 14.54 -7.02
C LYS A 79 -9.29 13.47 -8.08
N SER A 80 -8.39 13.76 -9.02
CA SER A 80 -8.03 12.84 -10.09
C SER A 80 -6.70 12.20 -9.80
N THR A 81 -6.60 10.89 -10.05
CA THR A 81 -5.37 10.09 -9.96
C THR A 81 -5.17 9.39 -11.29
N VAL A 82 -3.91 9.11 -11.60
CA VAL A 82 -3.53 8.35 -12.78
C VAL A 82 -2.75 7.13 -12.33
N LEU A 83 -3.22 5.95 -12.70
CA LEU A 83 -2.58 4.68 -12.36
C LEU A 83 -1.88 4.11 -13.61
N HIS A 84 -0.61 3.77 -13.43
CA HIS A 84 0.30 3.30 -14.47
C HIS A 84 0.79 1.88 -14.20
N ASN A 85 1.35 1.26 -15.24
CA ASN A 85 2.15 0.04 -15.15
C ASN A 85 3.64 0.40 -15.18
N VAL A 86 4.42 -0.19 -14.29
CA VAL A 86 5.82 0.17 -14.07
C VAL A 86 6.69 -1.08 -14.07
N ARG A 87 7.72 -1.09 -14.93
CA ARG A 87 8.79 -2.08 -14.87
C ARG A 87 9.84 -1.64 -13.86
N VAL A 88 10.03 -2.43 -12.81
CA VAL A 88 10.92 -2.13 -11.68
C VAL A 88 12.16 -3.03 -11.74
N PRO A 89 13.37 -2.49 -11.99
CA PRO A 89 14.61 -3.26 -11.96
C PRO A 89 15.00 -3.61 -10.51
N LEU A 90 15.30 -4.88 -10.24
CA LEU A 90 15.66 -5.33 -8.88
C LEU A 90 17.11 -5.02 -8.50
N ASP A 91 17.98 -4.85 -9.49
CA ASP A 91 19.39 -4.49 -9.32
C ASP A 91 19.62 -2.95 -9.26
N GLY A 92 18.56 -2.19 -9.53
CA GLY A 92 18.51 -0.73 -9.50
C GLY A 92 18.40 -0.12 -8.10
N LEU A 93 18.04 -0.89 -7.07
CA LEU A 93 17.85 -0.37 -5.72
C LEU A 93 19.15 0.20 -5.13
N GLU A 94 19.10 1.46 -4.71
CA GLU A 94 20.17 2.16 -4.00
C GLU A 94 19.98 2.08 -2.48
N SER A 95 18.75 2.37 -2.03
CA SER A 95 18.41 2.33 -0.61
C SER A 95 16.91 2.14 -0.40
N ALA A 96 16.53 1.84 0.83
CA ALA A 96 15.13 1.83 1.27
C ALA A 96 15.01 2.60 2.59
N GLU A 97 13.89 3.26 2.80
CA GLU A 97 13.60 4.06 3.98
C GLU A 97 12.27 3.63 4.60
N LEU A 98 12.24 3.56 5.94
CA LEU A 98 10.98 3.59 6.70
C LEU A 98 10.60 5.05 6.91
N THR A 99 9.46 5.47 6.36
CA THR A 99 9.01 6.86 6.41
C THR A 99 7.79 6.99 7.31
N LEU A 100 7.89 7.86 8.32
CA LEU A 100 6.78 8.21 9.21
C LEU A 100 6.20 9.56 8.78
N VAL A 101 4.87 9.60 8.58
CA VAL A 101 4.13 10.79 8.13
C VAL A 101 3.01 11.10 9.14
N PRO A 102 3.21 12.06 10.05
CA PRO A 102 2.23 12.36 11.08
C PRO A 102 0.95 13.04 10.58
N PHE A 103 -0.19 12.65 11.16
CA PHE A 103 -1.47 13.32 10.94
C PHE A 103 -1.67 14.46 11.97
N GLY A 104 -1.53 15.71 11.55
CA GLY A 104 -1.93 16.89 12.34
C GLY A 104 -0.94 17.36 13.42
N GLU A 105 -1.47 18.00 14.46
CA GLU A 105 -0.69 18.62 15.54
C GLU A 105 0.04 17.57 16.41
N GLY A 106 1.33 17.80 16.69
CA GLY A 106 2.21 16.86 17.42
C GLY A 106 3.42 16.38 16.62
N GLY A 107 3.42 16.59 15.29
CA GLY A 107 4.54 16.26 14.42
C GLY A 107 5.00 14.80 14.60
N ARG A 108 6.31 14.55 14.59
CA ARG A 108 6.89 13.19 14.71
C ARG A 108 6.40 12.36 15.92
N LEU A 109 5.91 13.00 16.97
CA LEU A 109 5.44 12.31 18.19
C LEU A 109 3.91 12.20 18.24
N GLY A 110 3.22 12.63 17.18
CA GLY A 110 1.77 12.49 17.05
C GLY A 110 1.34 11.02 17.16
N PRO A 111 0.20 10.73 17.81
CA PRO A 111 -0.25 9.36 18.05
C PRO A 111 -0.77 8.67 16.78
N LEU A 112 -1.14 9.44 15.75
CA LEU A 112 -1.61 8.93 14.46
C LEU A 112 -0.61 9.34 13.39
N GLN A 113 -0.05 8.34 12.71
CA GLN A 113 0.91 8.54 11.62
C GLN A 113 0.66 7.50 10.55
N HIS A 114 0.86 7.88 9.30
CA HIS A 114 1.05 6.92 8.24
C HIS A 114 2.51 6.41 8.27
N VAL A 115 2.70 5.14 7.95
CA VAL A 115 4.02 4.52 7.84
C VAL A 115 4.15 3.93 6.46
N GLN A 116 5.19 4.33 5.74
CA GLN A 116 5.43 3.96 4.35
C GLN A 116 6.80 3.30 4.22
N LEU A 117 6.95 2.45 3.21
CA LEU A 117 8.26 1.97 2.74
C LEU A 117 8.61 2.67 1.44
N ARG A 118 9.70 3.42 1.44
CA ARG A 118 10.21 4.13 0.26
C ARG A 118 11.43 3.40 -0.29
N PHE A 119 11.46 3.13 -1.59
CA PHE A 119 12.54 2.47 -2.30
C PHE A 119 13.14 3.45 -3.30
N ILE A 120 14.43 3.73 -3.16
CA ILE A 120 15.16 4.72 -3.95
C ILE A 120 16.07 3.97 -4.93
N PHE A 121 16.06 4.38 -6.19
CA PHE A 121 16.78 3.72 -7.28
C PHE A 121 18.00 4.53 -7.72
N LYS A 122 19.02 3.81 -8.17
CA LYS A 122 20.25 4.38 -8.73
C LYS A 122 19.93 5.08 -10.05
N ALA A 123 20.67 6.16 -10.32
CA ALA A 123 20.63 6.82 -11.61
C ALA A 123 20.93 5.84 -12.76
N GLY A 124 20.09 5.82 -13.80
CA GLY A 124 20.17 4.92 -14.94
C GLY A 124 19.61 3.51 -14.71
N LYS A 125 19.03 3.23 -13.53
CA LYS A 125 18.29 1.98 -13.20
C LYS A 125 16.98 2.29 -12.48
N GLU A 126 16.34 3.38 -12.87
CA GLU A 126 15.04 3.79 -12.36
C GLU A 126 13.92 2.88 -12.90
N PRO A 127 12.85 2.68 -12.12
CA PRO A 127 11.60 2.16 -12.63
C PRO A 127 11.10 2.93 -13.85
N LEU A 128 10.57 2.18 -14.83
CA LEU A 128 10.11 2.71 -16.11
C LEU A 128 8.59 2.62 -16.22
N LEU A 129 7.93 3.75 -16.46
CA LEU A 129 6.52 3.84 -16.86
C LEU A 129 6.36 3.22 -18.25
N MET A 130 5.66 2.09 -18.32
CA MET A 130 5.59 1.28 -19.54
C MET A 130 4.78 1.95 -20.65
N ASP A 131 3.77 2.73 -20.27
CA ASP A 131 2.92 3.50 -21.18
C ASP A 131 3.64 4.70 -21.82
N LEU A 132 4.68 5.23 -21.17
CA LEU A 132 5.49 6.35 -21.66
C LEU A 132 6.81 5.90 -22.29
N ALA A 133 7.11 4.59 -22.26
CA ALA A 133 8.35 4.04 -22.77
C ALA A 133 8.45 4.26 -24.30
N GLY A 134 9.39 5.09 -24.73
CA GLY A 134 9.61 5.41 -26.15
C GLY A 134 8.70 6.50 -26.72
N ALA A 135 7.96 7.24 -25.88
CA ALA A 135 7.17 8.38 -26.31
C ALA A 135 8.08 9.49 -26.90
N GLU A 136 7.75 9.97 -28.12
CA GLU A 136 8.58 10.94 -28.85
C GLU A 136 8.62 12.35 -28.21
N THR A 137 7.83 12.64 -27.17
CA THR A 137 7.72 13.98 -26.59
C THR A 137 7.64 14.04 -25.05
N GLY A 138 8.59 14.77 -24.45
CA GLY A 138 8.41 15.64 -23.29
C GLY A 138 8.16 15.01 -21.91
N SER A 139 8.06 13.69 -21.79
CA SER A 139 7.84 13.02 -20.50
C SER A 139 8.96 12.03 -20.23
N ASP A 140 9.74 12.29 -19.17
CA ASP A 140 10.71 11.33 -18.65
C ASP A 140 9.93 10.15 -18.06
N PRO A 141 10.06 8.93 -18.63
CA PRO A 141 9.30 7.77 -18.15
C PRO A 141 9.90 7.18 -16.86
N HIS A 142 11.01 7.72 -16.36
CA HIS A 142 11.73 7.19 -15.20
C HIS A 142 11.21 7.76 -13.88
N ILE A 143 11.06 6.88 -12.89
CA ILE A 143 10.65 7.24 -11.53
C ILE A 143 11.84 7.03 -10.59
N GLN A 144 12.27 8.08 -9.88
CA GLN A 144 13.43 8.00 -8.99
C GLN A 144 13.22 7.08 -7.77
N ASP A 145 11.98 6.99 -7.29
CA ASP A 145 11.61 6.23 -6.10
C ASP A 145 10.15 5.76 -6.11
N LEU A 146 9.93 4.61 -5.48
CA LEU A 146 8.59 4.06 -5.24
C LEU A 146 8.26 4.10 -3.75
N VAL A 147 7.04 4.50 -3.43
CA VAL A 147 6.52 4.53 -2.05
C VAL A 147 5.35 3.58 -1.93
N PHE A 148 5.45 2.68 -0.95
CA PHE A 148 4.42 1.71 -0.65
C PHE A 148 3.79 2.01 0.71
N GLY A 149 2.46 2.03 0.75
CA GLY A 149 1.69 2.22 1.96
C GLY A 149 0.49 1.28 2.02
N TRP A 150 0.29 0.60 3.14
CA TRP A 150 -0.93 -0.16 3.38
C TRP A 150 -2.02 0.79 3.86
N VAL A 151 -3.13 0.85 3.14
CA VAL A 151 -4.22 1.80 3.40
C VAL A 151 -5.57 1.10 3.49
N SER A 152 -6.56 1.82 4.02
CA SER A 152 -7.96 1.42 3.98
C SER A 152 -8.56 1.67 2.60
N TRP A 153 -8.87 0.62 1.85
CA TRP A 153 -9.69 0.72 0.65
C TRP A 153 -11.17 0.76 1.03
N ARG A 154 -11.86 1.81 0.59
CA ARG A 154 -13.22 2.15 1.02
C ARG A 154 -14.04 2.80 -0.10
N ARG A 155 -15.32 3.03 0.17
CA ARG A 155 -16.24 3.77 -0.71
C ARG A 155 -15.99 5.28 -0.68
N PRO A 156 -16.24 6.03 -1.77
CA PRO A 156 -15.96 7.48 -1.84
C PRO A 156 -16.63 8.34 -0.76
N GLU A 157 -17.83 7.95 -0.32
CA GLU A 157 -18.65 8.68 0.66
C GLU A 157 -18.34 8.33 2.11
N ILE A 158 -17.47 7.34 2.34
CA ILE A 158 -17.08 6.91 3.67
C ILE A 158 -15.74 7.56 4.00
N ASP A 159 -15.74 8.44 5.00
CA ASP A 159 -14.50 8.99 5.54
C ASP A 159 -13.74 7.95 6.39
N TRP A 160 -12.45 8.20 6.60
CA TRP A 160 -11.67 7.39 7.53
C TRP A 160 -12.02 7.74 8.96
N ASP A 161 -12.36 6.73 9.76
CA ASP A 161 -12.57 6.89 11.20
C ASP A 161 -11.90 5.74 11.95
N LEU A 162 -11.13 6.10 12.99
CA LEU A 162 -10.39 5.13 13.79
C LEU A 162 -11.34 4.14 14.45
N ARG A 163 -12.50 4.58 14.97
CA ARG A 163 -13.41 3.70 15.72
C ARG A 163 -14.10 2.71 14.79
N THR A 164 -14.54 3.17 13.63
CA THR A 164 -15.09 2.33 12.57
C THR A 164 -14.10 1.24 12.16
N GLY A 165 -12.82 1.60 12.03
CA GLY A 165 -11.77 0.63 11.70
C GLY A 165 -11.47 -0.42 12.78
N MET A 166 -11.95 -0.23 14.02
CA MET A 166 -11.79 -1.23 15.09
C MET A 166 -12.77 -2.40 14.97
N ASP A 167 -13.80 -2.27 14.13
CA ASP A 167 -14.72 -3.35 13.79
C ASP A 167 -14.40 -3.90 12.39
N ASP A 168 -13.53 -4.91 12.37
CA ASP A 168 -13.16 -5.61 11.14
C ASP A 168 -14.28 -6.50 10.59
N ASP A 169 -15.26 -6.90 11.39
CA ASP A 169 -16.41 -7.68 10.93
C ASP A 169 -17.34 -6.85 10.04
N ALA A 170 -17.36 -5.53 10.22
CA ALA A 170 -18.18 -4.63 9.43
C ALA A 170 -17.69 -4.47 7.98
N GLN A 171 -16.46 -4.91 7.67
CA GLN A 171 -15.86 -4.90 6.32
C GLN A 171 -15.96 -3.53 5.61
N VAL A 172 -15.88 -2.45 6.40
CA VAL A 172 -15.94 -1.07 5.88
C VAL A 172 -14.63 -0.69 5.18
N TYR A 173 -13.51 -1.19 5.71
CA TYR A 173 -12.16 -0.90 5.23
C TYR A 173 -11.43 -2.18 4.84
N TRP A 174 -11.25 -2.41 3.54
CA TRP A 174 -10.38 -3.48 3.06
C TRP A 174 -8.92 -3.06 3.17
N LEU A 175 -8.03 -4.01 3.46
CA LEU A 175 -6.60 -3.79 3.46
C LEU A 175 -6.09 -3.80 2.02
N SER A 176 -5.41 -2.74 1.61
CA SER A 176 -4.74 -2.68 0.30
C SER A 176 -3.33 -2.14 0.44
N LEU A 177 -2.38 -2.78 -0.25
CA LEU A 177 -1.08 -2.14 -0.51
C LEU A 177 -1.25 -1.20 -1.69
N ARG A 178 -0.87 0.06 -1.52
CA ARG A 178 -0.83 1.05 -2.58
C ARG A 178 0.62 1.37 -2.95
N ALA A 179 0.86 1.55 -4.24
CA ALA A 179 2.16 1.97 -4.77
C ALA A 179 2.03 3.35 -5.41
N PHE A 180 3.01 4.20 -5.14
CA PHE A 180 3.08 5.57 -5.66
C PHE A 180 4.49 5.84 -6.18
N ALA A 181 4.60 6.67 -7.22
CA ALA A 181 5.83 7.42 -7.41
C ALA A 181 6.05 8.31 -6.17
N GLY A 182 7.27 8.37 -5.65
CA GLY A 182 7.52 9.11 -4.42
C GLY A 182 7.17 10.60 -4.53
N SER A 183 7.43 11.21 -5.69
CA SER A 183 7.11 12.62 -5.95
C SER A 183 5.62 12.91 -5.85
N GLN A 184 4.78 11.99 -6.34
CA GLN A 184 3.32 12.07 -6.23
C GLN A 184 2.87 11.97 -4.77
N MET A 185 3.37 10.98 -4.02
CA MET A 185 3.01 10.81 -2.61
C MET A 185 3.46 12.00 -1.75
N PHE A 186 4.68 12.50 -1.99
CA PHE A 186 5.21 13.64 -1.25
C PHE A 186 4.43 14.92 -1.55
N LEU A 187 4.01 15.13 -2.80
CA LEU A 187 3.16 16.27 -3.18
C LEU A 187 1.81 16.22 -2.43
N GLU A 188 1.14 15.06 -2.42
CA GLU A 188 -0.13 14.88 -1.71
C GLU A 188 0.03 15.16 -0.21
N ASP A 189 1.05 14.60 0.43
CA ASP A 189 1.33 14.85 1.85
C ASP A 189 1.70 16.32 2.13
N ALA A 190 2.49 16.96 1.24
CA ALA A 190 2.87 18.35 1.38
C ALA A 190 1.68 19.31 1.28
N LEU A 191 0.73 19.04 0.37
CA LEU A 191 -0.52 19.81 0.25
C LEU A 191 -1.40 19.70 1.51
N GLU A 192 -1.30 18.58 2.23
CA GLU A 192 -1.94 18.38 3.52
C GLU A 192 -1.10 18.90 4.71
N GLY A 193 0.04 19.55 4.44
CA GLY A 193 0.93 20.10 5.45
C GLY A 193 1.68 19.04 6.25
N ARG A 194 1.85 17.83 5.70
CA ARG A 194 2.51 16.70 6.36
C ARG A 194 3.97 16.60 5.94
N ASP A 195 4.83 16.48 6.94
CA ASP A 195 6.27 16.27 6.75
C ASP A 195 6.62 14.78 6.82
N TRP A 196 7.70 14.39 6.15
CA TRP A 196 8.22 13.02 6.21
C TRP A 196 9.41 12.92 7.17
N PHE A 197 9.37 11.92 8.04
CA PHE A 197 10.50 11.54 8.90
C PHE A 197 11.02 10.16 8.47
N SER A 198 12.03 10.18 7.61
CA SER A 198 12.59 8.98 6.99
C SER A 198 13.77 8.42 7.78
N TYR A 199 13.83 7.10 7.87
CA TYR A 199 14.89 6.33 8.50
C TYR A 199 15.46 5.34 7.47
N PRO A 200 16.67 5.60 6.94
CA PRO A 200 17.29 4.68 6.00
C PRO A 200 17.55 3.31 6.64
N LEU A 201 17.06 2.28 5.97
CA LEU A 201 17.23 0.89 6.38
C LEU A 201 18.64 0.41 6.07
N ARG A 202 19.11 -0.51 6.92
CA ARG A 202 20.34 -1.29 6.75
C ARG A 202 19.94 -2.76 6.82
N LEU A 203 19.69 -3.35 5.66
CA LEU A 203 19.33 -4.77 5.56
C LEU A 203 20.60 -5.62 5.43
N PRO A 204 20.62 -6.84 6.00
CA PRO A 204 21.71 -7.78 5.76
C PRO A 204 21.80 -8.12 4.26
N GLY A 205 23.01 -8.34 3.76
CA GLY A 205 23.24 -8.64 2.34
C GLY A 205 23.19 -7.40 1.41
N GLY A 206 23.12 -6.18 1.96
CA GLY A 206 23.22 -4.95 1.19
C GLY A 206 22.17 -4.82 0.09
N SER A 207 22.59 -4.69 -1.17
CA SER A 207 21.68 -4.56 -2.32
C SER A 207 20.79 -5.79 -2.53
N GLN A 208 21.26 -7.00 -2.22
CA GLN A 208 20.43 -8.21 -2.27
C GLN A 208 19.32 -8.15 -1.20
N GLY A 209 19.64 -7.61 -0.02
CA GLY A 209 18.66 -7.37 1.05
C GLY A 209 17.58 -6.39 0.63
N LEU A 210 17.96 -5.30 -0.07
CA LEU A 210 17.00 -4.33 -0.61
C LEU A 210 16.05 -4.97 -1.64
N ALA A 211 16.59 -5.76 -2.56
CA ALA A 211 15.79 -6.50 -3.54
C ALA A 211 14.83 -7.48 -2.84
N GLU A 212 15.28 -8.19 -1.81
CA GLU A 212 14.43 -9.09 -1.02
C GLU A 212 13.32 -8.35 -0.27
N LEU A 213 13.58 -7.13 0.23
CA LEU A 213 12.55 -6.30 0.87
C LEU A 213 11.49 -5.86 -0.13
N LEU A 214 11.88 -5.39 -1.31
CA LEU A 214 10.95 -4.99 -2.36
C LEU A 214 10.08 -6.19 -2.76
N LYS A 215 10.72 -7.33 -3.06
CA LYS A 215 10.07 -8.61 -3.38
C LYS A 215 9.07 -9.04 -2.31
N SER A 216 9.47 -9.02 -1.04
CA SER A 216 8.60 -9.38 0.09
C SER A 216 7.41 -8.43 0.21
N THR A 217 7.64 -7.13 0.01
CA THR A 217 6.60 -6.09 0.08
C THR A 217 5.55 -6.28 -1.01
N VAL A 218 5.98 -6.44 -2.27
CA VAL A 218 5.06 -6.56 -3.41
C VAL A 218 4.34 -7.91 -3.41
N THR A 219 5.00 -9.00 -2.98
CA THR A 219 4.36 -10.32 -2.87
C THR A 219 3.29 -10.33 -1.79
N LEU A 220 3.58 -9.71 -0.62
CA LEU A 220 2.60 -9.57 0.45
C LEU A 220 1.41 -8.71 0.01
N GLY A 221 1.68 -7.59 -0.67
CA GLY A 221 0.64 -6.72 -1.20
C GLY A 221 -0.24 -7.38 -2.25
N ASP A 222 0.36 -8.05 -3.23
CA ASP A 222 -0.32 -8.78 -4.31
C ASP A 222 -1.19 -9.90 -3.76
N GLY A 223 -0.68 -10.70 -2.82
CA GLY A 223 -1.45 -11.77 -2.18
C GLY A 223 -2.71 -11.24 -1.47
N VAL A 224 -2.54 -10.21 -0.63
CA VAL A 224 -3.67 -9.56 0.06
C VAL A 224 -4.65 -8.96 -0.94
N ALA A 225 -4.14 -8.27 -1.96
CA ALA A 225 -4.96 -7.63 -2.99
C ALA A 225 -5.83 -8.65 -3.72
N ARG A 226 -5.25 -9.78 -4.15
CA ARG A 226 -5.98 -10.84 -4.86
C ARG A 226 -7.04 -11.50 -3.98
N ASP A 227 -6.73 -11.77 -2.71
CA ASP A 227 -7.70 -12.32 -1.75
C ASP A 227 -8.87 -11.37 -1.47
N THR A 228 -8.56 -10.08 -1.31
CA THR A 228 -9.55 -8.99 -1.16
C THR A 228 -10.42 -8.90 -2.40
N LEU A 229 -9.81 -8.78 -3.59
CA LEU A 229 -10.52 -8.65 -4.87
C LEU A 229 -11.39 -9.88 -5.15
N ALA A 230 -10.89 -11.09 -4.93
CA ALA A 230 -11.65 -12.32 -5.13
C ALA A 230 -12.91 -12.37 -4.25
N ARG A 231 -12.85 -11.88 -3.01
CA ARG A 231 -14.03 -11.78 -2.16
C ARG A 231 -14.96 -10.65 -2.55
N MET A 232 -14.40 -9.50 -2.88
CA MET A 232 -15.18 -8.36 -3.37
C MET A 232 -15.95 -8.73 -4.62
N LEU A 233 -15.36 -9.46 -5.58
CA LEU A 233 -16.05 -9.91 -6.78
C LEU A 233 -17.13 -10.95 -6.48
N LYS A 234 -16.90 -11.91 -5.56
CA LYS A 234 -17.98 -12.82 -5.14
C LYS A 234 -19.22 -12.08 -4.61
N GLY A 235 -19.04 -10.96 -3.91
CA GLY A 235 -20.15 -10.10 -3.47
C GLY A 235 -20.64 -9.10 -4.54
N GLY A 236 -19.73 -8.63 -5.38
CA GLY A 236 -19.93 -7.58 -6.37
C GLY A 236 -20.76 -8.02 -7.56
N GLU A 237 -20.72 -9.30 -7.93
CA GLU A 237 -21.53 -9.87 -9.01
C GLU A 237 -23.02 -9.64 -8.75
N ALA A 238 -23.48 -9.99 -7.54
CA ALA A 238 -24.88 -9.83 -7.15
C ALA A 238 -25.31 -8.35 -7.06
N ALA A 239 -24.40 -7.43 -6.75
CA ALA A 239 -24.67 -5.99 -6.74
C ALA A 239 -24.72 -5.41 -8.17
N TRP A 240 -23.82 -5.86 -9.04
CA TRP A 240 -23.74 -5.45 -10.43
C TRP A 240 -24.94 -5.93 -11.25
N LEU A 241 -25.35 -7.20 -11.06
CA LEU A 241 -26.54 -7.76 -11.72
C LEU A 241 -27.84 -7.02 -11.34
N LYS A 242 -27.87 -6.33 -10.20
CA LYS A 242 -29.01 -5.50 -9.78
C LYS A 242 -28.99 -4.10 -10.41
N HIS A 243 -27.81 -3.59 -10.76
CA HIS A 243 -27.60 -2.23 -11.29
C HIS A 243 -26.54 -2.25 -12.39
N PRO A 244 -26.84 -2.83 -13.57
CA PRO A 244 -25.90 -2.83 -14.68
C PRO A 244 -25.65 -1.39 -15.15
N PRO A 245 -24.41 -1.02 -15.53
CA PRO A 245 -24.14 0.32 -16.03
C PRO A 245 -24.94 0.56 -17.32
N PRO A 246 -25.38 1.81 -17.56
CA PRO A 246 -26.30 2.14 -18.65
C PRO A 246 -25.78 1.81 -20.05
N ASP A 247 -24.46 1.70 -20.23
CA ASP A 247 -23.78 1.48 -21.51
C ASP A 247 -23.24 0.06 -21.68
N GLY A 248 -23.72 -0.93 -20.91
CA GLY A 248 -23.21 -2.30 -20.96
C GLY A 248 -23.34 -2.92 -22.36
N ASP A 249 -22.20 -3.29 -22.95
CA ASP A 249 -22.07 -4.02 -24.22
C ASP A 249 -23.10 -5.15 -24.31
N ALA A 250 -24.19 -4.91 -25.05
CA ALA A 250 -25.33 -5.81 -25.18
C ALA A 250 -25.03 -7.11 -25.96
N GLY A 251 -23.76 -7.52 -26.07
CA GLY A 251 -23.31 -8.64 -26.89
C GLY A 251 -22.20 -9.52 -26.30
N GLN A 252 -21.67 -9.25 -25.10
CA GLN A 252 -20.66 -10.10 -24.46
C GLN A 252 -21.22 -10.82 -23.24
N ASP A 253 -20.88 -12.10 -23.08
CA ASP A 253 -21.30 -12.90 -21.93
C ASP A 253 -20.62 -12.37 -20.67
N ILE A 254 -21.36 -11.52 -19.93
CA ILE A 254 -20.91 -10.90 -18.69
C ILE A 254 -20.43 -11.94 -17.68
N TYR A 255 -21.06 -13.13 -17.64
CA TYR A 255 -20.60 -14.22 -16.78
C TYR A 255 -19.23 -14.73 -17.22
N SER A 256 -18.99 -14.86 -18.52
CA SER A 256 -17.67 -15.21 -19.05
C SER A 256 -16.61 -14.20 -18.66
N GLN A 257 -16.89 -12.89 -18.79
CA GLN A 257 -15.94 -11.83 -18.41
C GLN A 257 -15.71 -11.79 -16.90
N TRP A 258 -16.76 -11.99 -16.11
CA TRP A 258 -16.64 -12.04 -14.66
C TRP A 258 -15.78 -13.23 -14.20
N ASN A 259 -16.00 -14.39 -14.81
CA ASN A 259 -15.22 -15.59 -14.55
C ASN A 259 -13.76 -15.42 -15.02
N GLU A 260 -13.53 -14.82 -16.18
CA GLU A 260 -12.20 -14.50 -16.69
C GLU A 260 -11.45 -13.58 -15.72
N LEU A 261 -12.07 -12.49 -15.28
CA LEU A 261 -11.49 -11.58 -14.28
C LEU A 261 -11.15 -12.32 -12.98
N PHE A 262 -12.04 -13.20 -12.54
CA PHE A 262 -11.84 -13.98 -11.33
C PHE A 262 -10.69 -14.99 -11.47
N GLU A 263 -10.55 -15.65 -12.62
CA GLU A 263 -9.44 -16.55 -12.89
C GLU A 263 -8.11 -15.81 -13.04
N HIS A 264 -8.09 -14.61 -13.64
CA HIS A 264 -6.90 -13.75 -13.67
C HIS A 264 -6.45 -13.29 -12.27
N ILE A 265 -7.40 -12.98 -11.38
CA ILE A 265 -7.09 -12.63 -9.99
C ILE A 265 -6.51 -13.84 -9.24
N LYS A 266 -7.07 -15.03 -9.46
CA LYS A 266 -6.61 -16.28 -8.84
C LYS A 266 -5.31 -16.81 -9.40
N ALA A 267 -4.99 -16.52 -10.66
CA ALA A 267 -3.72 -16.84 -11.30
C ALA A 267 -2.59 -15.98 -10.68
N ALA A 268 -2.38 -16.12 -9.38
CA ALA A 268 -1.10 -15.82 -8.77
C ALA A 268 -0.09 -16.82 -9.34
N ASP A 269 1.15 -16.40 -9.58
CA ASP A 269 2.27 -17.32 -9.71
C ASP A 269 3.09 -17.32 -8.41
N PRO A 270 2.72 -18.18 -7.43
CA PRO A 270 3.49 -18.46 -6.23
C PRO A 270 4.96 -18.86 -6.45
N GLN A 271 5.34 -19.31 -7.66
CA GLN A 271 6.66 -19.90 -7.86
C GLN A 271 7.77 -18.85 -7.94
N ALA A 272 7.43 -17.59 -8.21
CA ALA A 272 8.40 -16.50 -8.24
C ALA A 272 9.02 -16.25 -6.85
N LEU A 273 8.22 -16.32 -5.77
CA LEU A 273 8.64 -16.05 -4.38
C LEU A 273 7.71 -16.80 -3.41
N ALA A 274 8.26 -17.51 -2.41
CA ALA A 274 7.46 -18.22 -1.42
C ALA A 274 6.32 -17.31 -0.89
N PRO A 275 5.03 -17.65 -1.14
CA PRO A 275 3.95 -16.72 -0.89
C PRO A 275 3.88 -16.32 0.58
N VAL A 276 3.61 -15.04 0.82
CA VAL A 276 3.30 -14.53 2.14
C VAL A 276 1.79 -14.35 2.21
N HIS A 277 1.09 -15.39 2.62
CA HIS A 277 -0.36 -15.31 2.78
C HIS A 277 -0.71 -14.77 4.16
N LEU A 278 -1.56 -13.74 4.19
CA LEU A 278 -2.35 -13.48 5.37
C LEU A 278 -3.52 -14.47 5.40
N PRO A 279 -3.94 -14.92 6.59
CA PRO A 279 -5.19 -15.66 6.72
C PRO A 279 -6.36 -14.88 6.09
N SER A 280 -7.32 -15.58 5.49
CA SER A 280 -8.44 -14.93 4.79
C SER A 280 -9.28 -14.04 5.71
N ASP A 281 -9.32 -14.30 7.02
CA ASP A 281 -10.00 -13.44 8.00
C ASP A 281 -9.22 -12.16 8.35
N GLN A 282 -8.08 -11.89 7.70
CA GLN A 282 -7.16 -10.78 8.00
C GLN A 282 -6.93 -9.81 6.82
N ASP A 283 -7.82 -9.75 5.85
CA ASP A 283 -7.72 -8.83 4.71
C ASP A 283 -8.41 -7.47 4.93
N THR A 284 -8.90 -7.22 6.14
CA THR A 284 -9.48 -5.93 6.52
C THR A 284 -8.42 -5.05 7.18
N TYR A 285 -8.50 -3.75 6.89
CA TYR A 285 -7.64 -2.76 7.53
C TYR A 285 -8.10 -2.56 8.97
N HIS A 286 -7.21 -2.79 9.94
CA HIS A 286 -7.48 -2.56 11.36
C HIS A 286 -6.41 -1.64 11.97
N PRO A 287 -6.77 -0.46 12.53
CA PRO A 287 -5.82 0.58 12.94
C PRO A 287 -4.70 0.13 13.88
N LEU A 288 -4.95 -0.86 14.74
CA LEU A 288 -3.97 -1.37 15.71
C LEU A 288 -3.31 -2.69 15.35
N VAL A 289 -3.83 -3.41 14.36
CA VAL A 289 -3.42 -4.81 14.10
C VAL A 289 -2.89 -4.96 12.68
N ARG A 290 -3.59 -4.37 11.71
CA ARG A 290 -3.31 -4.46 10.26
C ARG A 290 -3.36 -3.07 9.66
N SER A 291 -2.51 -2.20 10.16
CA SER A 291 -2.37 -0.82 9.71
C SER A 291 -1.10 -0.63 8.89
N CYS A 292 -0.95 0.53 8.28
CA CYS A 292 0.29 0.93 7.60
C CYS A 292 1.56 0.63 8.44
N ALA A 293 1.50 0.91 9.75
CA ALA A 293 2.61 0.68 10.67
C ALA A 293 2.93 -0.80 10.88
N THR A 294 1.92 -1.61 11.25
CA THR A 294 2.14 -3.02 11.56
C THR A 294 2.50 -3.81 10.30
N MET A 295 1.94 -3.46 9.15
CA MET A 295 2.23 -4.11 7.87
C MET A 295 3.63 -3.77 7.34
N ALA A 296 4.05 -2.49 7.41
CA ALA A 296 5.42 -2.12 7.04
C ALA A 296 6.46 -2.79 7.93
N ARG A 297 6.22 -2.83 9.24
CA ARG A 297 7.05 -3.57 10.20
C ARG A 297 7.10 -5.06 9.87
N TYR A 298 5.95 -5.68 9.63
CA TYR A 298 5.85 -7.10 9.29
C TYR A 298 6.65 -7.42 8.03
N ALA A 299 6.52 -6.62 6.96
CA ALA A 299 7.29 -6.78 5.72
C ALA A 299 8.80 -6.74 5.98
N VAL A 300 9.30 -5.74 6.71
CA VAL A 300 10.73 -5.62 7.05
C VAL A 300 11.23 -6.83 7.86
N LEU A 301 10.52 -7.23 8.91
CA LEU A 301 10.94 -8.33 9.77
C LEU A 301 10.91 -9.68 9.04
N LEU A 302 9.88 -9.90 8.22
CA LEU A 302 9.77 -11.10 7.41
C LEU A 302 10.93 -11.22 6.42
N THR A 303 11.27 -10.14 5.74
CA THR A 303 12.44 -10.06 4.86
C THR A 303 13.72 -10.40 5.62
N VAL A 304 13.95 -9.79 6.78
CA VAL A 304 15.17 -10.02 7.56
C VAL A 304 15.24 -11.47 8.03
N LYS A 305 14.14 -12.08 8.45
CA LYS A 305 14.09 -13.51 8.81
C LYS A 305 14.45 -14.41 7.63
N ARG A 306 13.94 -14.11 6.42
CA ARG A 306 14.31 -14.84 5.19
C ARG A 306 15.79 -14.72 4.88
N LEU A 307 16.33 -13.51 4.97
CA LEU A 307 17.75 -13.24 4.75
C LEU A 307 18.62 -14.01 5.76
N VAL A 308 18.26 -13.98 7.06
CA VAL A 308 18.95 -14.74 8.11
C VAL A 308 18.88 -16.24 7.87
N ALA A 309 17.72 -16.77 7.48
CA ALA A 309 17.56 -18.18 7.13
C ALA A 309 18.43 -18.60 5.93
N ASN A 310 18.69 -17.67 5.02
CA ASN A 310 19.60 -17.83 3.88
C ASN A 310 21.07 -17.50 4.21
N GLY A 311 21.42 -17.35 5.50
CA GLY A 311 22.79 -17.11 5.96
C GLY A 311 23.26 -15.65 5.94
N GLN A 312 22.39 -14.70 5.59
CA GLN A 312 22.69 -13.27 5.59
C GLN A 312 22.34 -12.66 6.96
N THR A 313 23.35 -12.49 7.82
CA THR A 313 23.17 -11.99 9.20
C THR A 313 23.93 -10.69 9.49
N GLU A 314 24.58 -10.09 8.47
CA GLU A 314 25.41 -8.91 8.64
C GLU A 314 24.63 -7.74 9.27
N GLY A 315 25.20 -7.12 10.30
CA GLY A 315 24.61 -5.96 10.99
C GLY A 315 23.40 -6.28 11.88
N VAL A 316 22.82 -7.48 11.81
CA VAL A 316 21.62 -7.86 12.58
C VAL A 316 21.98 -8.36 13.98
N VAL A 317 21.30 -7.83 14.99
CA VAL A 317 21.41 -8.27 16.38
C VAL A 317 20.37 -9.37 16.64
N LEU A 318 20.75 -10.62 16.35
CA LEU A 318 19.83 -11.77 16.26
C LEU A 318 19.06 -12.07 17.55
N ASP A 319 19.68 -11.87 18.72
CA ASP A 319 19.07 -12.08 20.03
C ASP A 319 17.93 -11.09 20.34
N LYS A 320 17.88 -9.97 19.61
CA LYS A 320 16.85 -8.95 19.75
C LYS A 320 15.87 -8.92 18.59
N LEU A 321 16.10 -9.70 17.53
CA LEU A 321 15.28 -9.71 16.32
C LEU A 321 13.86 -10.21 16.65
N PRO A 322 12.83 -9.35 16.60
CA PRO A 322 11.47 -9.78 16.90
C PRO A 322 10.91 -10.70 15.82
N GLU A 323 9.88 -11.46 16.19
CA GLU A 323 9.12 -12.23 15.22
C GLU A 323 8.24 -11.33 14.34
N PRO A 324 8.11 -11.62 13.04
CA PRO A 324 7.18 -10.96 12.15
C PRO A 324 5.77 -11.50 12.44
N LEU A 325 5.15 -11.02 13.51
CA LEU A 325 3.78 -11.38 13.87
C LEU A 325 2.86 -10.18 13.71
N LEU A 326 1.67 -10.44 13.18
CA LEU A 326 0.52 -9.55 13.31
C LEU A 326 -0.25 -9.94 14.57
N GLY A 327 -0.75 -8.94 15.29
CA GLY A 327 -1.62 -9.19 16.44
C GLY A 327 -2.95 -9.85 16.04
N SER A 328 -3.76 -10.18 17.04
CA SER A 328 -5.14 -10.60 16.84
C SER A 328 -6.09 -9.51 17.32
N THR A 329 -7.19 -9.30 16.60
CA THR A 329 -8.26 -8.41 17.06
C THR A 329 -8.89 -8.96 18.35
N GLU A 330 -9.03 -8.12 19.38
CA GLU A 330 -9.67 -8.49 20.63
C GLU A 330 -11.15 -8.09 20.65
N VAL A 331 -12.00 -8.84 21.36
CA VAL A 331 -13.46 -8.61 21.42
C VAL A 331 -13.83 -7.17 21.83
N TRP A 332 -13.04 -6.55 22.71
CA TRP A 332 -13.30 -5.18 23.15
C TRP A 332 -13.08 -4.14 22.05
N MET A 333 -12.23 -4.43 21.05
CA MET A 333 -11.93 -3.54 19.92
C MET A 333 -13.18 -3.34 19.07
N LYS A 334 -13.84 -4.44 18.70
CA LYS A 334 -15.14 -4.44 18.00
C LYS A 334 -16.21 -3.70 18.79
N ALA A 335 -16.28 -3.97 20.09
CA ALA A 335 -17.22 -3.27 20.96
C ALA A 335 -16.96 -1.75 21.02
N LEU A 336 -15.70 -1.29 20.88
CA LEU A 336 -15.35 0.13 20.91
C LEU A 336 -15.99 0.91 19.74
N ALA A 337 -16.16 0.28 18.58
CA ALA A 337 -16.78 0.90 17.40
C ALA A 337 -18.23 1.33 17.70
N HIS A 338 -18.95 0.54 18.50
CA HIS A 338 -20.40 0.69 18.71
C HIS A 338 -20.79 1.34 20.05
N THR A 339 -19.84 1.76 20.88
CA THR A 339 -20.15 2.26 22.23
C THR A 339 -20.43 3.77 22.29
N SER A 340 -21.21 4.20 23.28
CA SER A 340 -21.29 5.61 23.68
C SER A 340 -20.01 6.07 24.40
N LEU A 341 -19.93 7.36 24.72
CA LEU A 341 -18.78 7.95 25.44
C LEU A 341 -18.48 7.23 26.77
N SER A 342 -19.51 6.86 27.53
CA SER A 342 -19.34 6.09 28.77
C SER A 342 -18.73 4.71 28.50
N GLY A 343 -19.14 4.05 27.42
CA GLY A 343 -18.55 2.78 26.99
C GLY A 343 -17.10 2.90 26.52
N LEU A 344 -16.71 4.05 25.97
CA LEU A 344 -15.32 4.36 25.60
C LEU A 344 -14.44 4.53 26.86
N PHE A 345 -14.91 5.26 27.87
CA PHE A 345 -14.19 5.41 29.15
C PHE A 345 -13.92 4.06 29.83
N LEU A 346 -14.90 3.15 29.82
CA LEU A 346 -14.75 1.82 30.41
C LEU A 346 -13.72 0.95 29.66
N ARG A 347 -13.44 1.25 28.39
CA ARG A 347 -12.51 0.49 27.54
C ARG A 347 -11.14 1.16 27.40
N ALA A 348 -11.00 2.43 27.78
CA ALA A 348 -9.71 3.13 27.74
C ALA A 348 -8.57 2.37 28.45
N PRO A 349 -8.76 1.72 29.62
CA PRO A 349 -7.72 0.91 30.23
C PRO A 349 -7.31 -0.31 29.39
N LEU A 350 -8.24 -0.90 28.63
CA LEU A 350 -7.97 -2.02 27.71
C LEU A 350 -7.14 -1.53 26.51
N VAL A 351 -7.49 -0.38 25.94
CA VAL A 351 -6.71 0.28 24.89
C VAL A 351 -5.28 0.53 25.36
N MET A 352 -5.11 1.17 26.53
CA MET A 352 -3.79 1.45 27.09
C MET A 352 -2.99 0.17 27.33
N ARG A 353 -3.62 -0.86 27.93
CA ARG A 353 -2.98 -2.15 28.17
C ARG A 353 -2.54 -2.81 26.88
N TYR A 354 -3.36 -2.75 25.82
CA TYR A 354 -3.02 -3.29 24.51
C TYR A 354 -1.82 -2.56 23.93
N VAL A 355 -1.88 -1.23 23.82
CA VAL A 355 -0.78 -0.39 23.29
C VAL A 355 0.53 -0.59 24.05
N MET A 356 0.48 -0.74 25.37
CA MET A 356 1.68 -1.01 26.19
C MET A 356 2.32 -2.38 25.92
N ARG A 357 1.52 -3.37 25.49
CA ARG A 357 1.96 -4.73 25.16
C ARG A 357 2.34 -4.89 23.69
N HIS A 358 1.70 -4.12 22.83
CA HIS A 358 1.80 -4.17 21.39
C HIS A 358 2.44 -2.88 20.87
N ARG A 359 3.72 -2.67 21.20
CA ARG A 359 4.43 -1.45 20.77
C ARG A 359 4.56 -1.36 19.25
N GLU A 360 4.44 -2.48 18.54
CA GLU A 360 4.33 -2.54 17.08
C GLU A 360 3.12 -1.77 16.54
N SER A 361 2.07 -1.55 17.34
CA SER A 361 0.91 -0.72 16.95
C SER A 361 1.16 0.78 17.17
N VAL A 362 2.34 1.19 17.63
CA VAL A 362 2.71 2.57 17.96
C VAL A 362 3.77 3.05 16.96
N PRO A 363 3.39 3.81 15.91
CA PRO A 363 4.33 4.19 14.86
C PRO A 363 5.63 4.85 15.35
N PRO A 364 5.62 5.76 16.34
CA PRO A 364 6.84 6.34 16.90
C PRO A 364 7.87 5.35 17.48
N ASP A 365 7.43 4.17 17.91
CA ASP A 365 8.28 3.15 18.54
C ASP A 365 9.01 2.29 17.49
N LEU A 366 8.47 2.17 16.27
CA LEU A 366 9.04 1.33 15.21
C LEU A 366 10.52 1.67 14.90
N PRO A 367 10.92 2.94 14.74
CA PRO A 367 12.32 3.23 14.46
C PRO A 367 13.25 2.96 15.65
N ALA A 368 12.74 2.80 16.88
CA ALA A 368 13.56 2.39 18.02
C ALA A 368 13.74 0.87 18.04
N GLU A 369 12.69 0.11 17.73
CA GLU A 369 12.75 -1.35 17.59
C GLU A 369 13.73 -1.76 16.48
N LEU A 370 13.60 -1.17 15.29
CA LEU A 370 14.49 -1.49 14.16
C LEU A 370 15.96 -1.09 14.44
N ASP A 371 16.19 0.01 15.17
CA ASP A 371 17.55 0.41 15.57
C ASP A 371 18.17 -0.55 16.59
N ALA A 372 17.37 -1.08 17.52
CA ALA A 372 17.81 -2.01 18.55
C ALA A 372 18.29 -3.34 17.97
N VAL A 373 17.77 -3.71 16.80
CA VAL A 373 18.14 -4.95 16.08
C VAL A 373 19.13 -4.71 14.94
N GLY A 374 19.63 -3.47 14.80
CA GLY A 374 20.69 -3.12 13.85
C GLY A 374 20.23 -2.80 12.43
N LEU A 375 18.92 -2.65 12.19
CA LEU A 375 18.33 -2.50 10.86
C LEU A 375 18.22 -1.05 10.37
N LEU A 376 18.70 -0.07 11.15
CA LEU A 376 18.74 1.33 10.73
C LEU A 376 20.18 1.80 10.54
N GLN A 377 20.37 2.66 9.55
CA GLN A 377 21.65 3.34 9.39
C GLN A 377 21.92 4.27 10.58
N ARG A 378 23.19 4.35 10.98
CA ARG A 378 23.65 5.26 12.03
C ARG A 378 24.70 6.22 11.49
N ARG A 379 24.65 7.48 11.92
CA ARG A 379 25.69 8.49 11.68
C ARG A 379 26.16 9.03 13.02
N ASN A 380 27.48 9.05 13.23
CA ASN A 380 28.10 9.50 14.49
C ASN A 380 27.52 8.80 15.73
N GLY A 381 27.30 7.49 15.64
CA GLY A 381 26.76 6.66 16.73
C GLY A 381 25.25 6.83 17.01
N LYS A 382 24.54 7.71 16.29
CA LYS A 382 23.11 7.95 16.45
C LYS A 382 22.32 7.44 15.25
N ARG A 383 21.07 7.01 15.47
CA ARG A 383 20.12 6.68 14.40
C ARG A 383 20.06 7.82 13.40
N TYR A 384 20.33 7.51 12.14
CA TYR A 384 20.23 8.48 11.06
C TYR A 384 18.76 8.73 10.72
N ARG A 385 18.38 10.00 10.67
CA ARG A 385 17.02 10.44 10.38
C ARG A 385 17.11 11.59 9.41
N ILE A 386 16.27 11.55 8.39
CA ILE A 386 16.09 12.62 7.42
C ILE A 386 14.69 13.22 7.65
N HIS A 387 14.61 14.54 7.63
CA HIS A 387 13.35 15.26 7.74
C HIS A 387 13.12 15.97 6.43
N TYR A 388 12.06 15.57 5.72
CA TYR A 388 11.65 16.22 4.50
C TYR A 388 10.41 17.07 4.73
N SER A 389 10.41 18.28 4.17
CA SER A 389 9.32 19.25 4.29
C SER A 389 9.28 20.15 3.06
N HIS A 390 8.09 20.58 2.66
CA HIS A 390 7.90 21.55 1.57
C HIS A 390 8.54 22.93 1.87
N LYS A 391 8.79 23.25 3.15
CA LYS A 391 9.46 24.49 3.58
C LYS A 391 10.98 24.38 3.64
N GLY A 392 11.52 23.17 3.52
CA GLY A 392 12.93 22.88 3.73
C GLY A 392 13.48 21.98 2.64
N THR A 393 14.17 20.91 3.05
CA THR A 393 14.67 19.90 2.11
C THR A 393 13.51 19.01 1.68
N THR A 394 13.28 18.90 0.37
CA THR A 394 12.43 17.83 -0.18
C THR A 394 13.29 16.61 -0.50
N PRO A 395 12.69 15.42 -0.69
CA PRO A 395 13.44 14.25 -1.14
C PRO A 395 14.09 14.42 -2.53
N TYR A 396 13.62 15.41 -3.30
CA TYR A 396 14.00 15.67 -4.69
C TYR A 396 14.82 16.96 -4.86
N GLY A 397 15.29 17.54 -3.76
CA GLY A 397 16.05 18.80 -3.76
C GLY A 397 15.19 20.04 -3.46
N PRO A 398 15.68 21.26 -3.78
CA PRO A 398 14.92 22.48 -3.59
C PRO A 398 13.65 22.46 -4.45
N ALA A 399 12.49 22.72 -3.85
CA ALA A 399 11.28 22.85 -4.63
C ALA A 399 11.32 24.14 -5.47
N LEU A 400 11.01 24.02 -6.76
CA LEU A 400 10.84 25.15 -7.67
C LEU A 400 9.44 25.75 -7.48
N PHE A 401 9.21 26.44 -6.36
CA PHE A 401 8.06 27.33 -6.22
C PHE A 401 8.52 28.73 -6.65
N ILE A 402 8.12 29.16 -7.86
CA ILE A 402 8.27 30.55 -8.31
C ILE A 402 7.00 31.32 -7.96
#